data_AF-A0A267HUB8-F1
#
_entry.id   AF-A0A267HUB8-F1
#
_cell.length_a   1.000
_cell.length_b   1.000
_cell.length_c   1.000
_cell.angle_alpha   90.00
_cell.angle_beta   90.00
_cell.angle_gamma   90.00
#
_symmetry.space_group_name_H-M   'P 1'
#
loop_
_entity.id
_entity.type
_entity.pdbx_description
1 polymer ?
#
loop_
_entity_poly.entity_id
_entity_poly.type
_entity_poly.pdbx_seq_one_letter_code
_entity_poly.pdbx_strand_id
1 'polypeptide(L)'
;MAIKGKSKFDFEVFNDEEFDHWMAFNQQKYTREQAIKEWRSESMLGEGTPYIVEKAFVRYRFGVDEDNELRNGWWLEERDYGQRSVPVWSIKTPFLEEK
;
A
#
# COMPACT_ATOMS: atom_id res chain seq x y z
N MET A 1 13.98 -18.19 12.20
CA MET A 1 13.53 -16.98 11.47
C MET A 1 14.02 -15.77 12.24
N ALA A 2 14.92 -14.97 11.66
CA ALA A 2 15.46 -13.80 12.35
C ALA A 2 14.35 -12.77 12.53
N ILE A 3 14.11 -12.38 13.78
CA ILE A 3 13.20 -11.30 14.14
C ILE A 3 13.91 -10.00 13.74
N LYS A 4 13.85 -9.64 12.45
CA LYS A 4 14.29 -8.32 11.97
C LYS A 4 13.41 -7.28 12.65
N GLY A 5 14.03 -6.24 13.19
CA GLY A 5 13.33 -5.17 13.93
C GLY A 5 12.09 -4.69 13.18
N LYS A 6 10.99 -4.48 13.91
CA LYS A 6 9.72 -4.02 13.35
C LYS A 6 9.96 -2.77 12.50
N SER A 7 9.55 -2.81 11.23
CA SER A 7 9.63 -1.64 10.36
C SER A 7 8.87 -0.46 10.97
N LYS A 8 9.40 0.76 10.79
CA LYS A 8 8.70 2.00 11.17
C LYS A 8 7.48 2.26 10.30
N PHE A 9 7.42 1.67 9.10
CA PHE A 9 6.27 1.77 8.20
C PHE A 9 5.01 1.20 8.86
N ASP A 10 3.90 1.93 8.79
CA ASP A 10 2.61 1.51 9.35
C ASP A 10 1.61 1.27 8.22
N PHE A 11 1.20 2.37 7.58
CA PHE A 11 0.53 2.39 6.31
C PHE A 11 0.84 3.71 5.57
N GLU A 12 0.52 3.78 4.29
CA GLU A 12 0.61 5.00 3.47
C GLU A 12 -0.44 4.93 2.35
N VAL A 13 -0.91 6.10 1.92
CA VAL A 13 -1.75 6.27 0.73
C VAL A 13 -0.85 6.40 -0.50
N PHE A 14 -1.25 5.76 -1.58
CA PHE A 14 -0.61 5.81 -2.88
C PHE A 14 -1.60 6.35 -3.91
N ASN A 15 -1.09 6.94 -4.98
CA ASN A 15 -1.88 7.40 -6.11
C ASN A 15 -1.45 6.63 -7.35
N ASP A 16 -2.41 6.41 -8.24
CA ASP A 16 -2.23 5.77 -9.55
C ASP A 16 -3.37 6.20 -10.47
N GLU A 17 -3.14 6.18 -11.78
CA GLU A 17 -4.15 6.54 -12.76
C GLU A 17 -5.22 5.45 -12.95
N GLU A 18 -4.94 4.18 -12.63
CA GLU A 18 -5.83 3.03 -12.84
C GLU A 18 -6.64 2.63 -11.58
N PHE A 19 -6.27 3.15 -10.41
CA PHE A 19 -6.88 2.76 -9.14
C PHE A 19 -7.21 3.96 -8.24
N ASP A 20 -8.33 3.86 -7.53
CA ASP A 20 -8.71 4.80 -6.48
C ASP A 20 -8.49 4.20 -5.09
N HIS A 21 -8.43 5.06 -4.07
CA HIS A 21 -8.29 4.71 -2.66
C HIS A 21 -7.15 3.72 -2.41
N TRP A 22 -6.02 3.88 -3.10
CA TRP A 22 -4.92 2.93 -2.98
C TRP A 22 -4.15 3.15 -1.68
N MET A 23 -4.08 2.14 -0.82
CA MET A 23 -3.30 2.17 0.42
C MET A 23 -2.50 0.88 0.61
N ALA A 24 -1.36 0.99 1.30
CA ALA A 24 -0.57 -0.18 1.68
C ALA A 24 -0.39 -0.27 3.20
N PHE A 25 -0.59 -1.46 3.78
CA PHE A 25 -0.51 -1.70 5.23
C PHE A 25 0.57 -2.72 5.57
N ASN A 26 1.35 -2.48 6.62
CA ASN A 26 2.44 -3.37 7.04
C ASN A 26 1.93 -4.76 7.50
N GLN A 27 2.33 -5.83 6.80
CA GLN A 27 1.94 -7.21 7.13
C GLN A 27 2.47 -7.69 8.49
N GLN A 28 3.49 -7.04 9.05
CA GLN A 28 4.03 -7.37 10.38
C GLN A 28 3.17 -6.81 11.51
N LYS A 29 2.26 -5.89 11.21
CA LYS A 29 1.44 -5.15 12.19
C LYS A 29 -0.05 -5.39 12.02
N TYR A 30 -0.51 -5.58 10.78
CA TYR A 30 -1.91 -5.77 10.45
C TYR A 30 -2.14 -7.17 9.87
N THR A 31 -3.18 -7.86 10.35
CA THR A 31 -3.75 -8.95 9.57
C THR A 31 -4.42 -8.39 8.31
N ARG A 32 -4.71 -9.26 7.35
CA ARG A 32 -5.38 -8.85 6.11
C ARG A 32 -6.75 -8.22 6.41
N GLU A 33 -7.51 -8.81 7.33
CA GLU A 33 -8.84 -8.35 7.71
C GLU A 33 -8.80 -7.00 8.44
N GLN A 34 -7.80 -6.82 9.31
CA GLN A 34 -7.56 -5.53 9.97
C GLN A 34 -7.21 -4.47 8.94
N ALA A 35 -6.30 -4.75 8.01
CA ALA A 35 -5.91 -3.81 6.95
C ALA A 35 -7.12 -3.39 6.10
N ILE A 36 -7.99 -4.33 5.70
CA ILE A 36 -9.22 -4.01 4.95
C ILE A 36 -10.17 -3.13 5.77
N LYS A 37 -10.32 -3.41 7.06
CA LYS A 37 -11.20 -2.61 7.94
C LYS A 37 -10.69 -1.18 8.09
N GLU A 38 -9.39 -1.02 8.37
CA GLU A 38 -8.77 0.30 8.49
C GLU A 38 -8.83 1.06 7.15
N TRP A 39 -8.51 0.39 6.04
CA TRP A 39 -8.61 0.95 4.69
C TRP A 39 -10.00 1.53 4.39
N ARG A 40 -11.07 0.77 4.68
CA ARG A 40 -12.44 1.24 4.51
C ARG A 40 -12.74 2.45 5.38
N SER A 41 -12.28 2.43 6.64
CA SER A 41 -12.48 3.53 7.59
C SER A 41 -11.79 4.81 7.11
N GLU A 42 -10.50 4.73 6.77
CA GLU A 42 -9.69 5.87 6.33
C GLU A 42 -10.20 6.44 4.99
N SER A 43 -10.65 5.58 4.08
CA SER A 43 -11.17 5.97 2.77
C SER A 43 -12.67 6.32 2.78
N MET A 44 -13.33 6.26 3.95
CA MET A 44 -14.79 6.46 4.12
C MET A 44 -15.65 5.58 3.19
N LEU A 45 -15.24 4.34 2.96
CA LEU A 45 -15.88 3.41 2.04
C LEU A 45 -16.92 2.53 2.73
N GLY A 46 -18.03 2.29 2.03
CA GLY A 46 -19.08 1.38 2.47
C GLY A 46 -18.69 -0.09 2.36
N GLU A 47 -19.45 -0.98 3.01
CA GLU A 47 -19.13 -2.41 3.00
C GLU A 47 -19.23 -3.08 1.62
N GLY A 48 -19.98 -2.48 0.70
CA GLY A 48 -20.20 -2.96 -0.67
C GLY A 48 -19.19 -2.47 -1.70
N THR A 49 -18.23 -1.60 -1.32
CA THR A 49 -17.25 -1.08 -2.28
C THR A 49 -16.36 -2.21 -2.79
N PRO A 50 -16.23 -2.40 -4.12
CA PRO A 50 -15.35 -3.40 -4.70
C PRO A 50 -13.89 -3.04 -4.42
N TYR A 51 -13.06 -4.05 -4.17
CA TYR A 51 -11.64 -3.84 -3.84
C TYR A 51 -10.79 -5.02 -4.26
N ILE A 52 -9.52 -4.74 -4.52
CA ILE A 52 -8.47 -5.70 -4.80
C ILE A 52 -7.52 -5.70 -3.61
N VAL A 53 -7.10 -6.89 -3.15
CA VAL A 53 -6.07 -7.04 -2.11
C VAL A 53 -4.96 -7.93 -2.61
N GLU A 54 -3.75 -7.38 -2.62
CA GLU A 54 -2.56 -8.05 -3.12
C GLU A 54 -1.43 -7.99 -2.08
N LYS A 55 -0.49 -8.91 -2.20
CA LYS A 55 0.76 -8.85 -1.44
C LYS A 55 1.75 -8.05 -2.27
N ALA A 56 2.31 -7.00 -1.68
CA ALA A 56 3.34 -6.18 -2.30
C ALA A 56 4.44 -5.87 -1.29
N PHE A 57 5.40 -5.03 -1.69
CA PHE A 57 6.45 -4.53 -0.82
C PHE A 57 6.46 -3.01 -0.88
N VAL A 58 6.83 -2.35 0.22
CA VAL A 58 7.18 -0.93 0.20
C VAL A 58 8.64 -0.75 0.57
N ARG A 59 9.26 0.28 -0.02
CA ARG A 59 10.64 0.64 0.24
C ARG A 59 10.78 2.15 0.34
N TYR A 60 11.47 2.60 1.39
CA TYR A 60 11.84 4.01 1.49
C TYR A 60 13.04 4.29 0.58
N ARG A 61 12.88 5.19 -0.38
CA ARG A 61 13.93 5.58 -1.33
C ARG A 61 13.68 6.96 -1.92
N PHE A 62 14.70 7.49 -2.58
CA PHE A 62 14.54 8.58 -3.54
C PHE A 62 13.91 8.01 -4.82
N GLY A 63 12.86 8.68 -5.29
CA GLY A 63 12.16 8.39 -6.53
C GLY A 63 11.73 9.69 -7.20
N VAL A 64 11.17 9.54 -8.39
CA VAL A 64 10.58 10.63 -9.15
C VAL A 64 9.07 10.41 -9.11
N ASP A 65 8.32 11.42 -8.68
CA ASP A 65 6.85 11.36 -8.63
C ASP A 65 6.22 11.63 -10.01
N GLU A 66 4.88 11.65 -10.05
CA GLU A 66 4.09 11.86 -11.27
C GLU A 66 4.33 13.24 -11.90
N ASP A 67 4.75 14.23 -11.10
CA ASP A 67 5.10 15.59 -11.54
C ASP A 67 6.58 15.71 -11.98
N ASN A 68 7.29 14.59 -12.08
CA ASN A 68 8.72 14.53 -12.39
C ASN A 68 9.61 15.23 -11.35
N GLU A 69 9.15 15.34 -10.10
CA GLU A 69 9.91 15.89 -8.98
C GLU A 69 10.61 14.80 -8.17
N LEU A 70 11.81 15.12 -7.68
CA LEU A 70 12.56 14.22 -6.81
C LEU A 70 11.96 14.24 -5.40
N ARG A 71 11.42 13.09 -4.96
CA ARG A 71 10.85 12.90 -3.63
C ARG A 71 11.53 11.76 -2.88
N ASN A 72 11.75 11.95 -1.59
CA ASN A 72 12.07 10.88 -0.65
C ASN A 72 10.79 10.42 0.05
N GLY A 73 10.41 9.16 -0.16
CA GLY A 73 9.14 8.64 0.33
C GLY A 73 9.12 7.12 0.35
N TRP A 74 7.97 6.58 0.75
CA TRP A 74 7.68 5.16 0.60
C TRP A 74 7.18 4.91 -0.82
N TRP A 75 7.80 3.95 -1.48
CA TRP A 75 7.43 3.54 -2.84
C TRP A 75 6.94 2.11 -2.80
N LEU A 76 5.84 1.85 -3.49
CA LEU A 76 5.31 0.50 -3.66
C LEU A 76 6.09 -0.22 -4.76
N GLU A 77 6.49 -1.45 -4.49
CA GLU A 77 7.39 -2.25 -5.33
C GLU A 77 6.80 -3.66 -5.42
N GLU A 78 6.77 -4.21 -6.63
CA GLU A 78 6.32 -5.59 -6.87
C GLU A 78 7.33 -6.62 -6.35
N ARG A 79 8.62 -6.23 -6.27
CA ARG A 79 9.73 -7.13 -5.93
C ARG A 79 10.22 -6.91 -4.52
N ASP A 80 10.58 -8.02 -3.87
CA ASP A 80 11.27 -8.00 -2.58
C ASP A 80 12.76 -7.66 -2.79
N TYR A 81 13.21 -6.55 -2.21
CA TYR A 81 14.62 -6.14 -2.15
C TYR A 81 15.27 -6.49 -0.80
N GLY A 82 14.74 -7.49 -0.11
CA GLY A 82 15.30 -8.11 1.08
C GLY A 82 15.18 -7.22 2.31
N GLN A 83 16.31 -6.74 2.85
CA GLN A 83 16.30 -5.97 4.11
C GLN A 83 15.71 -4.56 3.98
N ARG A 84 15.55 -4.06 2.75
CA ARG A 84 15.06 -2.72 2.46
C ARG A 84 13.58 -2.67 2.11
N SER A 85 12.95 -3.84 1.99
CA SER A 85 11.54 -3.99 1.65
C SER A 85 10.74 -4.38 2.89
N VAL A 86 9.57 -3.77 3.01
CA VAL A 86 8.59 -4.10 4.04
C VAL A 86 7.43 -4.80 3.33
N PRO A 87 7.07 -6.03 3.69
CA PRO A 87 5.91 -6.70 3.10
C PRO A 87 4.62 -5.99 3.52
N VAL A 88 3.75 -5.72 2.56
CA VAL A 88 2.50 -4.96 2.75
C VAL A 88 1.28 -5.66 2.15
N TRP A 89 0.11 -5.39 2.72
CA TRP A 89 -1.17 -5.57 2.06
C TRP A 89 -1.44 -4.34 1.21
N SER A 90 -1.41 -4.50 -0.12
CA SER A 90 -1.80 -3.47 -1.08
C SER A 90 -3.31 -3.58 -1.31
N ILE A 91 -4.06 -2.53 -0.99
CA ILE A 91 -5.52 -2.51 -1.08
C ILE A 91 -5.94 -1.32 -1.94
N LYS A 92 -6.74 -1.57 -2.97
CA LYS A 92 -7.12 -0.56 -3.96
C LYS A 92 -8.48 -0.84 -4.55
N THR A 93 -9.17 0.21 -4.98
CA THR A 93 -10.43 0.14 -5.72
C THR A 93 -10.11 0.27 -7.21
N PRO A 94 -10.52 -0.67 -8.08
CA PRO A 94 -10.38 -0.48 -9.51
C PRO A 94 -11.28 0.68 -9.97
N PHE A 95 -10.82 1.54 -10.89
CA PHE A 95 -11.74 2.43 -11.57
C PHE A 95 -12.77 1.59 -12.35
N LEU A 96 -14.04 1.73 -11.98
CA LEU A 96 -15.13 1.19 -12.76
C LEU A 96 -15.33 2.15 -13.93
N GLU A 97 -14.71 1.86 -15.08
CA GLU A 97 -15.14 2.49 -16.33
C GLU A 97 -16.60 2.07 -16.58
N GLU A 98 -17.54 2.99 -16.38
CA GLU A 98 -18.91 2.84 -16.89
C GLU A 98 -18.82 2.78 -18.42
N LYS A 99 -18.91 1.57 -18.98
CA LYS A 99 -19.04 1.35 -20.43
C LYS A 99 -20.41 1.76 -20.94
#